data_AF-A0A7K8J8X1-F1
#
_entry.id   AF-A0A7K8J8X1-F1
#
_cell.length_a   1.000
_cell.length_b   1.000
_cell.length_c   1.000
_cell.angle_alpha   90.00
_cell.angle_beta   90.00
_cell.angle_gamma   90.00
#
_symmetry.space_group_name_H-M   'P 1'
#
loop_
_entity.id
_entity.type
_entity.pdbx_description
1 polymer ?
#
loop_
_entity_poly.entity_id
_entity_poly.type
_entity_poly.pdbx_seq_one_letter_code
_entity_poly.pdbx_strand_id
1 'polypeptide(L)'
;VPVDGSHWLSMKEVLDVLGQKGHEVVVVAPEVTLHIKPSKNFVMKRHSAPYTQEEMDKNFKAFLHTSFEEGSSLERFLKVYEGMKKLGNMSAACCQQLLQNKELIRYLEESKF
;
A
#
# COMPACT_ATOMS: atom_id res chain seq x y z
N VAL A 1 -3.32 0.62 -10.42
CA VAL A 1 -3.67 -0.07 -9.17
C VAL A 1 -3.49 0.92 -8.03
N PRO A 2 -4.53 1.20 -7.23
CA PRO A 2 -4.41 2.13 -6.10
C PRO A 2 -3.43 1.57 -5.08
N VAL A 3 -2.49 2.41 -4.67
CA VAL A 3 -1.53 2.13 -3.59
C VAL A 3 -2.11 2.67 -2.28
N ASP A 4 -1.63 2.19 -1.14
CA ASP A 4 -2.00 2.70 0.18
C ASP A 4 -1.80 4.22 0.33
N GLY A 5 -2.33 4.83 1.38
CA GLY A 5 -2.34 6.28 1.59
C GLY A 5 -3.55 6.95 0.93
N SER A 6 -3.35 8.16 0.41
CA SER A 6 -4.44 8.98 -0.14
C SER A 6 -5.16 8.33 -1.34
N HIS A 7 -4.43 7.60 -2.18
CA HIS A 7 -5.02 6.83 -3.28
C HIS A 7 -5.99 5.76 -2.77
N TRP A 8 -5.60 4.98 -1.75
CA TRP A 8 -6.48 4.00 -1.12
C TRP A 8 -7.70 4.66 -0.46
N LEU A 9 -7.50 5.74 0.29
CA LEU A 9 -8.60 6.45 0.97
C LEU A 9 -9.66 6.94 -0.04
N SER A 10 -9.22 7.44 -1.19
CA SER A 10 -10.12 7.87 -2.26
C SER A 10 -10.84 6.70 -2.94
N MET A 11 -10.12 5.58 -3.15
CA MET A 11 -10.70 4.39 -3.77
C MET A 11 -11.71 3.69 -2.86
N LYS A 12 -11.47 3.68 -1.54
CA LYS A 12 -12.29 2.96 -0.57
C LYS A 12 -13.78 3.28 -0.69
N GLU A 13 -14.13 4.55 -0.85
CA GLU A 13 -15.52 4.98 -1.00
C GLU A 13 -16.17 4.38 -2.26
N VAL A 14 -15.43 4.30 -3.36
CA VAL A 14 -15.90 3.67 -4.61
C VAL A 14 -16.14 2.17 -4.39
N LEU A 15 -15.22 1.48 -3.71
CA LEU A 15 -15.35 0.04 -3.42
C LEU A 15 -16.54 -0.25 -2.50
N ASP A 16 -16.77 0.60 -1.49
CA ASP A 16 -17.90 0.47 -0.58
C ASP A 16 -19.24 0.60 -1.33
N VAL A 17 -19.35 1.56 -2.27
CA VAL A 17 -20.53 1.71 -3.12
C VAL A 17 -20.73 0.52 -4.05
N LEU A 18 -19.66 -0.03 -4.63
CA LEU A 18 -19.75 -1.21 -5.49
C LEU A 18 -20.26 -2.44 -4.71
N GLY A 19 -19.73 -2.68 -3.51
CA GLY A 19 -20.19 -3.75 -2.62
C GLY A 19 -21.66 -3.62 -2.25
N GLN A 20 -22.12 -2.41 -1.92
CA GLN A 20 -23.54 -2.13 -1.63
C GLN A 20 -24.46 -2.36 -2.83
N LYS A 21 -23.95 -2.19 -4.06
CA LYS A 21 -24.68 -2.47 -5.30
C LYS A 21 -24.67 -3.96 -5.68
N GLY A 22 -24.10 -4.83 -4.85
CA GLY A 22 -24.06 -6.27 -5.07
C GLY A 22 -22.90 -6.75 -5.93
N HIS A 23 -21.90 -5.91 -6.21
CA HIS A 23 -20.68 -6.36 -6.88
C HIS A 23 -19.77 -7.09 -5.89
N GLU A 24 -19.22 -8.23 -6.31
CA GLU A 24 -18.13 -8.86 -5.58
C GLU A 24 -16.84 -8.06 -5.81
N VAL A 25 -16.29 -7.51 -4.72
CA VAL A 25 -15.06 -6.74 -4.74
C VAL A 25 -14.01 -7.47 -3.92
N VAL A 26 -12.86 -7.75 -4.54
CA VAL A 26 -11.70 -8.34 -3.86
C VAL A 26 -10.57 -7.32 -3.77
N VAL A 27 -10.07 -7.10 -2.56
CA VAL A 27 -8.94 -6.22 -2.28
C VAL A 27 -7.75 -7.06 -1.84
N VAL A 28 -6.66 -6.98 -2.62
CA VAL A 28 -5.38 -7.59 -2.28
C VAL A 28 -4.48 -6.54 -1.64
N ALA A 29 -3.97 -6.82 -0.44
CA ALA A 29 -3.10 -5.90 0.28
C ALA A 29 -2.03 -6.66 1.10
N PRO A 30 -0.88 -6.05 1.42
CA PRO A 30 0.04 -6.61 2.39
C PRO A 30 -0.58 -6.67 3.79
N GLU A 31 0.00 -7.49 4.68
CA GLU A 31 -0.34 -7.48 6.11
C GLU A 31 0.06 -6.17 6.79
N VAL A 32 1.12 -5.54 6.30
CA VAL A 32 1.67 -4.28 6.78
C VAL A 32 1.20 -3.13 5.88
N THR A 33 0.40 -2.22 6.42
CA THR A 33 -0.33 -1.18 5.67
C THR A 33 -0.40 0.11 6.49
N LEU A 34 -0.56 1.25 5.82
CA LEU A 34 -0.79 2.53 6.47
C LEU A 34 -2.28 2.72 6.81
N HIS A 35 -3.16 2.50 5.83
CA HIS A 35 -4.59 2.83 5.96
C HIS A 35 -5.54 1.72 5.50
N ILE A 36 -5.05 0.63 4.91
CA ILE A 36 -5.89 -0.46 4.42
C ILE A 36 -6.41 -1.30 5.59
N LYS A 37 -7.73 -1.38 5.74
CA LYS A 37 -8.41 -2.10 6.84
C LYS A 37 -9.55 -2.97 6.30
N PRO A 38 -9.87 -4.09 6.96
CA PRO A 38 -11.02 -4.92 6.61
C PRO A 38 -12.33 -4.12 6.61
N SER A 39 -13.22 -4.44 5.68
CA SER A 39 -14.58 -3.90 5.58
C SER A 39 -15.58 -5.03 5.34
N LYS A 40 -16.86 -4.77 5.58
CA LYS A 40 -17.94 -5.71 5.23
C LYS A 40 -18.31 -5.67 3.74
N ASN A 41 -17.91 -4.61 3.03
CA ASN A 41 -18.34 -4.35 1.65
C ASN A 41 -17.40 -4.95 0.59
N PHE A 42 -16.27 -5.53 0.99
CA PHE A 42 -15.34 -6.19 0.08
C PHE A 42 -14.61 -7.34 0.79
N VAL A 43 -14.17 -8.33 0.02
CA VAL A 43 -13.35 -9.43 0.51
C VAL A 43 -11.89 -8.99 0.52
N MET A 44 -11.22 -9.13 1.66
CA MET A 44 -9.79 -8.80 1.78
C MET A 44 -8.93 -10.07 1.71
N LYS A 45 -7.93 -10.06 0.83
CA LYS A 45 -6.88 -11.09 0.74
C LYS A 45 -5.55 -10.46 1.13
N ARG A 46 -4.90 -11.01 2.16
CA ARG A 46 -3.61 -10.50 2.65
C ARG A 46 -2.43 -11.37 2.24
N HIS A 47 -1.30 -10.74 2.03
CA HIS A 47 -0.02 -11.42 1.80
C HIS A 47 1.07 -10.82 2.70
N SER A 48 2.13 -11.59 2.94
CA SER A 48 3.26 -11.14 3.74
C SER A 48 3.98 -9.95 3.10
N ALA A 49 4.58 -9.10 3.94
CA ALA A 49 5.47 -8.04 3.53
C ALA A 49 6.88 -8.31 4.06
N PRO A 50 7.95 -7.93 3.33
CA PRO A 50 9.34 -8.16 3.75
C PRO A 50 9.83 -7.07 4.71
N TYR A 51 8.94 -6.51 5.53
CA TYR A 51 9.20 -5.46 6.50
C TYR A 51 8.09 -5.45 7.56
N THR A 52 8.37 -4.85 8.70
CA THR A 52 7.44 -4.71 9.83
C THR A 52 6.62 -3.42 9.74
N GLN A 53 5.53 -3.36 10.50
CA GLN A 53 4.72 -2.12 10.65
C GLN A 53 5.55 -0.97 11.23
N GLU A 54 6.44 -1.25 12.18
CA GLU A 54 7.31 -0.23 12.76
C GLU A 54 8.26 0.37 11.71
N GLU A 55 8.84 -0.46 10.84
CA GLU A 55 9.70 0.02 9.74
C GLU A 55 8.93 0.87 8.74
N MET A 56 7.72 0.45 8.35
CA MET A 56 6.84 1.24 7.50
C MET A 56 6.54 2.61 8.12
N ASP A 57 6.05 2.62 9.36
CA ASP A 57 5.65 3.84 10.05
C ASP A 57 6.84 4.78 10.25
N LYS A 58 8.01 4.26 10.63
CA LYS A 58 9.24 5.02 10.82
C LYS A 58 9.69 5.67 9.52
N ASN A 59 9.77 4.90 8.43
CA ASN A 59 10.23 5.40 7.14
C ASN A 59 9.26 6.42 6.54
N PHE A 60 7.95 6.19 6.68
CA PHE A 60 6.93 7.12 6.22
C PHE A 60 6.94 8.43 7.03
N LYS A 61 7.03 8.36 8.37
CA LYS A 61 7.15 9.55 9.23
C LYS A 61 8.42 10.34 8.93
N ALA A 62 9.56 9.67 8.75
CA ALA A 62 10.82 10.34 8.39
C ALA A 62 10.72 11.06 7.04
N PHE A 63 10.10 10.41 6.04
CA PHE A 63 9.85 11.02 4.74
C PHE A 63 8.95 12.26 4.84
N LEU A 64 7.85 12.18 5.61
CA LEU A 64 6.96 13.32 5.82
C LEU A 64 7.67 14.46 6.54
N HIS A 65 8.34 14.19 7.66
CA HIS A 65 9.08 15.20 8.41
C HIS A 65 10.08 15.93 7.52
N THR A 66 10.91 15.17 6.79
CA THR A 66 11.91 15.72 5.85
C THR A 66 11.27 16.58 4.76
N SER A 67 10.08 16.20 4.27
CA SER A 67 9.40 16.93 3.20
C SER A 67 8.93 18.33 3.63
N PHE A 68 8.69 18.53 4.93
CA PHE A 68 8.22 19.78 5.51
C PHE A 68 9.26 20.48 6.41
N GLU A 69 10.50 19.96 6.47
CA GLU A 69 11.61 20.59 7.19
C GLU A 69 11.94 21.98 6.58
N GLU A 70 12.08 22.98 7.44
CA GLU A 70 12.65 24.27 7.06
C GLU A 70 14.15 24.15 6.79
N GLY A 71 14.69 25.01 5.92
CA GLY A 71 16.12 25.01 5.56
C GLY A 71 16.39 25.07 4.05
N SER A 72 17.64 24.77 3.68
CA SER A 72 18.13 24.80 2.30
C SER A 72 17.29 23.93 1.37
N SER A 73 16.83 24.49 0.25
CA SER A 73 15.98 23.79 -0.72
C SER A 73 16.68 22.58 -1.34
N LEU A 74 17.99 22.68 -1.61
CA LEU A 74 18.76 21.59 -2.22
C LEU A 74 18.97 20.43 -1.24
N GLU A 75 19.36 20.71 0.00
CA GLU A 75 19.56 19.68 1.02
C GLU A 75 18.26 18.95 1.32
N ARG A 76 17.16 19.70 1.46
CA ARG A 76 15.82 19.11 1.62
C ARG A 76 15.47 18.22 0.43
N PHE A 77 15.67 18.70 -0.80
CA PHE A 77 15.38 17.92 -2.00
C PHE A 77 16.13 16.58 -2.02
N LEU A 78 17.43 16.58 -1.69
CA LEU A 78 18.23 15.35 -1.63
C LEU A 78 17.72 14.37 -0.58
N LYS A 79 17.41 14.84 0.65
CA LYS A 79 16.86 13.99 1.70
C LYS A 79 15.48 13.42 1.33
N VAL A 80 14.61 14.25 0.73
CA VAL A 80 13.28 13.81 0.25
C VAL A 80 13.44 12.74 -0.82
N TYR A 81 14.37 12.92 -1.76
CA TYR A 81 14.66 11.93 -2.79
C TYR A 81 15.13 10.60 -2.20
N GLU A 82 16.02 10.62 -1.20
CA GLU A 82 16.44 9.40 -0.49
C GLU A 82 15.28 8.71 0.22
N GLY A 83 14.40 9.49 0.88
CA GLY A 83 13.18 8.98 1.50
C GLY A 83 12.23 8.33 0.50
N MET A 84 12.00 8.98 -0.66
CA MET A 84 11.20 8.41 -1.76
C MET A 84 11.81 7.11 -2.28
N LYS A 85 13.12 7.07 -2.50
CA LYS A 85 13.82 5.87 -2.95
C LYS A 85 13.64 4.72 -1.96
N LYS A 86 13.72 5.00 -0.65
CA LYS A 86 13.51 3.99 0.40
C LYS A 86 12.09 3.43 0.38
N LEU A 87 11.07 4.30 0.34
CA LEU A 87 9.66 3.88 0.26
C LEU A 87 9.35 3.13 -1.05
N GLY A 88 9.96 3.56 -2.15
CA GLY A 88 9.87 2.89 -3.45
C GLY A 88 10.46 1.48 -3.41
N ASN A 89 11.64 1.30 -2.81
CA ASN A 89 12.26 -0.01 -2.62
C ASN A 89 11.41 -0.94 -1.75
N MET A 90 10.83 -0.43 -0.66
CA MET A 90 9.89 -1.21 0.17
C MET A 90 8.68 -1.65 -0.65
N SER A 91 8.10 -0.74 -1.44
CA SER A 91 6.95 -1.04 -2.30
C SER A 91 7.29 -2.10 -3.35
N ALA A 92 8.46 -2.01 -4.00
CA ALA A 92 8.93 -3.00 -4.96
C ALA A 92 9.14 -4.38 -4.32
N ALA A 93 9.76 -4.43 -3.13
CA ALA A 93 9.96 -5.66 -2.39
C ALA A 93 8.61 -6.31 -1.97
N CYS A 94 7.63 -5.49 -1.59
CA CYS A 94 6.26 -5.94 -1.30
C CYS A 94 5.59 -6.55 -2.54
N CYS A 95 5.71 -5.91 -3.71
CA CYS A 95 5.23 -6.46 -4.98
C CYS A 95 5.92 -7.79 -5.33
N GLN A 96 7.23 -7.90 -5.11
CA GLN A 96 7.96 -9.15 -5.33
C GLN A 96 7.45 -10.27 -4.41
N GLN A 97 7.20 -9.99 -3.12
CA GLN A 97 6.60 -10.95 -2.20
C GLN A 97 5.19 -11.38 -2.63
N LEU A 98 4.36 -10.45 -3.11
CA LEU A 98 3.04 -10.77 -3.67
C LEU A 98 3.15 -11.76 -4.84
N LEU A 99 4.04 -11.49 -5.80
CA LEU A 99 4.23 -12.35 -6.97
C LEU A 99 4.78 -13.74 -6.60
N GLN A 100 5.47 -13.86 -5.47
CA GLN A 100 5.94 -15.15 -4.95
C GLN A 100 4.84 -15.95 -4.22
N ASN A 101 3.72 -15.31 -3.84
CA ASN A 101 2.58 -15.99 -3.23
C ASN A 101 1.77 -16.77 -4.28
N LYS A 102 2.24 -17.96 -4.62
CA LYS A 102 1.63 -18.84 -5.64
C LYS A 102 0.17 -19.17 -5.38
N GLU A 103 -0.22 -19.33 -4.12
CA GLU A 103 -1.61 -19.62 -3.76
C GLU A 103 -2.53 -18.45 -4.12
N LEU A 104 -2.14 -17.23 -3.72
CA LEU A 104 -2.90 -16.03 -4.02
C LEU A 104 -2.93 -15.72 -5.51
N ILE A 105 -1.80 -15.85 -6.22
CA ILE A 105 -1.74 -15.66 -7.67
C ILE A 105 -2.66 -16.65 -8.38
N ARG A 106 -2.61 -17.94 -8.02
CA ARG A 106 -3.50 -18.96 -8.60
C ARG A 106 -4.97 -18.64 -8.33
N TYR A 107 -5.33 -18.20 -7.12
CA TYR A 107 -6.69 -17.76 -6.81
C TYR A 107 -7.14 -16.62 -7.73
N LEU A 108 -6.30 -15.61 -7.96
CA LEU A 108 -6.61 -14.49 -8.85
C LEU A 108 -6.81 -14.95 -10.31
N GLU A 109 -5.97 -15.86 -10.79
CA GLU A 109 -6.10 -16.45 -12.14
C GLU A 109 -7.38 -17.28 -12.31
N GLU A 110 -7.73 -18.10 -11.31
CA GLU A 110 -8.91 -18.97 -11.33
C GLU A 110 -10.22 -18.18 -11.18
N SER A 111 -10.20 -17.04 -10.49
CA SER A 111 -11.39 -16.23 -10.21
C SER A 111 -11.94 -15.50 -11.44
N LYS A 112 -11.13 -15.29 -12.49
CA LYS A 112 -11.54 -14.68 -13.77
C LYS A 112 -12.34 -13.36 -13.61
N PHE A 113 -11.87 -12.50 -12.71
CA PHE A 113 -12.39 -11.14 -12.54
C PHE A 113 -12.30 -10.30 -13.83
#